data_AF-A0A6L3X3Y7-F1
#
_entry.id   AF-A0A6L3X3Y7-F1
#
_cell.length_a   1.000
_cell.length_b   1.000
_cell.length_c   1.000
_cell.angle_alpha   90.00
_cell.angle_beta   90.00
_cell.angle_gamma   90.00
#
_symmetry.space_group_name_H-M   'P 1'
#
loop_
_entity.id
_entity.type
_entity.pdbx_description
1 polymer ?
#
loop_
_entity_poly.entity_id
_entity_poly.type
_entity_poly.pdbx_seq_one_letter_code
_entity_poly.pdbx_strand_id
1 'polypeptide(L)'
;LGTLVFEQQIVRPVENVARQALRVATGERNSVQHLTRSDDLGLTLRAVGQLGLMCRWLINDVSSQVVSVRDGSDRLAQGNEDLNDRTRQTVANVQQTVATMNQMAASVQSNSETAAEVDKLSMAASSAATQGGTVMQTVVKTMDDIADSTQRIGSITSLINDIAFQTNILALNAAVAGSYTHLTLP
;
A
#
# COMPACT_ATOMS: atom_id res chain seq x y z
N LEU A 1 -98.23 33.74 6.90
CA LEU A 1 -97.27 33.93 8.02
C LEU A 1 -96.48 32.67 8.32
N GLY A 2 -97.10 31.51 8.57
CA GLY A 2 -96.38 30.26 8.89
C GLY A 2 -95.38 29.75 7.84
N THR A 3 -95.67 29.89 6.54
CA THR A 3 -94.77 29.48 5.44
C THR A 3 -93.48 30.30 5.36
N LEU A 4 -93.56 31.63 5.57
CA LEU A 4 -92.39 32.52 5.59
C LEU A 4 -91.46 32.22 6.78
N VAL A 5 -92.03 31.86 7.93
CA VAL A 5 -91.26 31.47 9.12
C VAL A 5 -90.53 30.15 8.89
N PHE A 6 -91.18 29.15 8.28
CA PHE A 6 -90.54 27.87 7.93
C PHE A 6 -89.40 28.04 6.90
N GLU A 7 -89.61 28.87 5.89
CA GLU A 7 -88.59 29.15 4.87
C GLU A 7 -87.34 29.82 5.48
N GLN A 8 -87.54 30.76 6.40
CA GLN A 8 -86.45 31.46 7.08
C GLN A 8 -85.78 30.62 8.17
N GLN A 9 -86.53 29.81 8.93
CA GLN A 9 -86.01 29.06 10.07
C GLN A 9 -85.38 27.71 9.70
N ILE A 10 -85.79 27.08 8.59
CA ILE A 10 -85.34 25.72 8.23
C ILE A 10 -84.77 25.64 6.83
N VAL A 11 -85.50 26.09 5.80
CA VAL A 11 -85.11 25.89 4.39
C VAL A 11 -83.80 26.62 4.05
N ARG A 12 -83.73 27.93 4.29
CA ARG A 12 -82.52 28.71 4.00
C ARG A 12 -81.27 28.23 4.76
N PRO A 13 -81.33 27.90 6.06
CA PRO A 13 -80.19 27.33 6.79
C PRO A 13 -79.72 25.98 6.26
N VAL A 14 -80.63 25.07 5.92
CA VAL A 14 -80.26 23.75 5.36
C VAL A 14 -79.58 23.91 4.01
N GLU A 15 -80.08 24.83 3.17
CA GLU A 15 -79.44 25.17 1.90
C GLU A 15 -78.02 25.73 2.12
N ASN A 16 -77.80 26.54 3.15
CA ASN A 16 -76.48 27.05 3.50
C ASN A 16 -75.53 25.94 3.99
N VAL A 17 -76.02 24.97 4.79
CA VAL A 17 -75.23 23.79 5.20
C VAL A 17 -74.81 22.98 3.98
N ALA A 18 -75.76 22.68 3.08
CA ALA A 18 -75.47 21.92 1.86
C ALA A 18 -74.47 22.65 0.96
N ARG A 19 -74.63 23.97 0.79
CA ARG A 19 -73.71 24.79 0.00
C ARG A 19 -72.32 24.81 0.62
N GLN A 20 -72.21 24.93 1.95
CA GLN A 20 -70.92 24.92 2.64
C GLN A 20 -70.26 23.54 2.60
N ALA A 21 -71.02 22.44 2.72
CA ALA A 21 -70.51 21.09 2.57
C ALA A 21 -69.98 20.83 1.15
N LEU A 22 -70.71 21.28 0.12
CA LEU A 22 -70.27 21.18 -1.26
C LEU A 22 -68.98 21.97 -1.50
N ARG A 23 -68.86 23.18 -0.93
CA ARG A 23 -67.64 23.98 -1.00
C ARG A 23 -66.43 23.31 -0.36
N VAL A 24 -66.64 22.66 0.80
CA VAL A 24 -65.59 21.86 1.45
C VAL A 24 -65.20 20.68 0.57
N ALA A 25 -66.17 19.98 -0.02
CA ALA A 25 -65.93 18.86 -0.91
C ALA A 25 -65.20 19.26 -2.21
N THR A 26 -65.45 20.47 -2.73
CA THR A 26 -64.76 21.00 -3.92
C THR A 26 -63.42 21.68 -3.59
N GLY A 27 -63.07 21.82 -2.31
CA GLY A 27 -61.82 22.46 -1.87
C GLY A 27 -61.81 23.99 -2.03
N GLU A 28 -62.99 24.63 -2.13
CA GLU A 28 -63.09 26.09 -2.23
C GLU A 28 -62.52 26.78 -0.98
N ARG A 29 -61.70 27.82 -1.20
CA ARG A 29 -61.00 28.54 -0.13
C ARG A 29 -61.85 29.57 0.62
N ASN A 30 -63.13 29.76 0.27
CA ASN A 30 -63.93 30.89 0.73
C ASN A 30 -64.98 30.58 1.82
N SER A 31 -64.74 31.23 2.96
CA SER A 31 -65.60 31.60 4.09
C SER A 31 -66.40 30.51 4.81
N VAL A 32 -65.95 30.19 6.02
CA VAL A 32 -66.85 29.75 7.09
C VAL A 32 -67.72 30.96 7.44
N GLN A 33 -68.99 30.94 7.05
CA GLN A 33 -69.91 31.98 7.49
C GLN A 33 -70.07 31.87 9.01
N HIS A 34 -69.71 32.91 9.75
CA HIS A 34 -69.96 32.98 11.18
C HIS A 34 -71.46 33.20 11.40
N LEU A 35 -72.16 32.15 11.83
CA LEU A 35 -73.56 32.23 12.22
C LEU A 35 -73.71 32.04 13.73
N THR A 36 -74.41 32.98 14.34
CA THR A 36 -74.72 33.07 15.78
C THR A 36 -75.92 32.19 16.17
N ARG A 37 -76.02 30.98 15.59
CA ARG A 37 -77.16 30.06 15.80
C ARG A 37 -76.74 28.88 16.67
N SER A 38 -77.54 28.59 17.72
CA SER A 38 -77.18 27.64 18.78
C SER A 38 -77.94 26.30 18.74
N ASP A 39 -78.62 25.97 17.65
CA ASP A 39 -79.34 24.71 17.48
C ASP A 39 -78.53 23.67 16.66
N ASP A 40 -79.13 22.50 16.41
CA ASP A 40 -78.50 21.39 15.68
C ASP A 40 -78.06 21.75 14.26
N LEU A 41 -78.79 22.65 13.58
CA LEU A 41 -78.38 23.19 12.28
C LEU A 41 -77.13 24.08 12.42
N GLY A 42 -77.06 24.88 13.49
CA GLY A 42 -75.86 25.62 13.85
C GLY A 42 -74.67 24.72 14.22
N LEU A 43 -74.90 23.58 14.88
CA LEU A 43 -73.87 22.59 15.22
C LEU A 43 -73.32 21.90 13.96
N THR A 44 -74.20 21.42 13.08
CA THR A 44 -73.82 20.76 11.82
C THR A 44 -73.05 21.69 10.89
N LEU A 45 -73.50 22.94 10.73
CA LEU A 45 -72.77 23.95 9.94
C LEU A 45 -71.35 24.20 10.48
N ARG A 46 -71.19 24.31 11.81
CA ARG A 46 -69.88 24.46 12.47
C ARG A 46 -68.99 23.24 12.26
N ALA A 47 -69.54 22.03 12.38
CA ALA A 47 -68.80 20.79 12.15
C ALA A 47 -68.30 20.69 10.70
N VAL A 48 -69.13 21.02 9.71
CA VAL A 48 -68.73 21.08 8.29
C VAL A 48 -67.66 22.15 8.06
N GLY A 49 -67.78 23.32 8.68
CA GLY A 49 -66.73 24.35 8.65
C GLY A 49 -65.40 23.86 9.21
N GLN A 50 -65.43 23.17 10.36
CA GLN A 50 -64.23 22.62 10.99
C GLN A 50 -63.59 21.50 10.16
N LEU A 51 -64.39 20.62 9.54
CA LEU A 51 -63.90 19.63 8.56
C LEU A 51 -63.17 20.31 7.39
N GLY A 52 -63.75 21.39 6.84
CA GLY A 52 -63.10 22.16 5.77
C GLY A 52 -61.75 22.77 6.19
N LEU A 53 -61.66 23.28 7.41
CA LEU A 53 -60.39 23.77 7.98
C LEU A 53 -59.37 22.65 8.14
N MET A 54 -59.77 21.48 8.65
CA MET A 54 -58.89 20.32 8.84
C MET A 54 -58.39 19.75 7.51
N CYS A 55 -59.27 19.58 6.52
CA CYS A 55 -58.87 19.13 5.18
C CYS A 55 -57.87 20.11 4.55
N ARG A 56 -58.08 21.42 4.70
CA ARG A 56 -57.12 22.41 4.18
C ARG A 56 -55.77 22.34 4.88
N TRP A 57 -55.76 22.16 6.19
CA TRP A 57 -54.53 21.97 6.95
C TRP A 57 -53.79 20.71 6.48
N LEU A 58 -54.48 19.58 6.36
CA LEU A 58 -53.90 18.33 5.85
C LEU A 58 -53.33 18.48 4.45
N ILE A 59 -54.03 19.15 3.53
CA ILE A 59 -53.52 19.38 2.16
C ILE A 59 -52.25 20.25 2.18
N ASN A 60 -52.21 21.30 3.01
CA ASN A 60 -51.00 22.12 3.13
C ASN A 60 -49.84 21.34 3.76
N ASP A 61 -50.11 20.55 4.79
CA ASP A 61 -49.11 19.72 5.45
C ASP A 61 -48.52 18.69 4.47
N VAL A 62 -49.38 17.94 3.76
CA VAL A 62 -48.95 16.99 2.72
C VAL A 62 -48.18 17.70 1.61
N SER A 63 -48.63 18.87 1.14
CA SER A 63 -47.91 19.63 0.12
C SER A 63 -46.52 20.04 0.60
N SER A 64 -46.37 20.44 1.86
CA SER A 64 -45.08 20.78 2.47
C SER A 64 -44.16 19.56 2.59
N GLN A 65 -44.72 18.42 2.99
CA GLN A 65 -43.99 17.15 3.06
C GLN A 65 -43.49 16.72 1.67
N VAL A 66 -44.31 16.85 0.62
CA VAL A 66 -43.91 16.53 -0.77
C VAL A 66 -42.74 17.40 -1.22
N VAL A 67 -42.74 18.70 -0.91
CA VAL A 67 -41.60 19.59 -1.21
C VAL A 67 -40.35 19.13 -0.47
N SER A 68 -40.48 18.74 0.80
CA SER A 68 -39.35 18.24 1.60
C SER A 68 -38.78 16.93 1.06
N VAL A 69 -39.65 16.00 0.63
CA VAL A 69 -39.24 14.74 -0.02
C VAL A 69 -38.53 15.01 -1.35
N ARG A 70 -39.02 15.99 -2.12
CA ARG A 70 -38.38 16.39 -3.37
C ARG A 70 -36.98 16.96 -3.15
N ASP A 71 -36.82 17.88 -2.20
CA ASP A 71 -35.51 18.43 -1.82
C ASP A 71 -34.55 17.32 -1.34
N GLY A 72 -35.05 16.39 -0.51
CA GLY A 72 -34.27 15.22 -0.09
C GLY A 72 -33.84 14.32 -1.25
N SER A 73 -34.72 14.13 -2.24
CA SER A 73 -34.43 13.33 -3.44
C SER A 73 -33.40 14.01 -4.35
N ASP A 74 -33.49 15.33 -4.53
CA ASP A 74 -32.54 16.10 -5.33
C ASP A 74 -31.14 16.09 -4.69
N ARG A 75 -31.06 16.21 -3.34
CA ARG A 75 -29.81 16.05 -2.60
C ARG A 75 -29.23 14.64 -2.71
N LEU A 76 -30.08 13.61 -2.68
CA LEU A 76 -29.64 12.23 -2.85
C LEU A 76 -29.10 12.00 -4.27
N ALA A 77 -29.74 12.56 -5.29
CA ALA A 77 -29.26 12.48 -6.67
C ALA A 77 -27.87 13.12 -6.82
N GLN A 78 -27.68 14.32 -6.26
CA GLN A 78 -26.37 15.00 -6.24
C GLN A 78 -25.32 14.21 -5.46
N GLY A 79 -25.68 13.67 -4.28
CA GLY A 79 -24.77 12.84 -3.49
C GLY A 79 -24.38 11.54 -4.20
N ASN A 80 -25.29 10.96 -4.99
CA ASN A 80 -25.01 9.78 -5.78
C ASN A 80 -24.08 10.08 -6.97
N GLU A 81 -24.17 11.28 -7.55
CA GLU A 81 -23.23 11.73 -8.59
C GLU A 81 -21.82 11.91 -8.03
N ASP A 82 -21.65 12.59 -6.88
CA ASP A 82 -20.36 12.70 -6.18
C ASP A 82 -19.78 11.32 -5.80
N LEU A 83 -20.63 10.42 -5.28
CA LEU A 83 -20.21 9.06 -4.95
C LEU A 83 -19.74 8.29 -6.19
N ASN A 84 -20.41 8.46 -7.34
CA ASN A 84 -20.02 7.84 -8.59
C ASN A 84 -18.65 8.37 -9.04
N ASP A 85 -18.43 9.68 -9.00
CA ASP A 85 -17.15 10.29 -9.36
C ASP A 85 -16.02 9.85 -8.43
N ARG A 86 -16.25 9.81 -7.12
CA ARG A 86 -15.30 9.25 -6.15
C ARG A 86 -15.02 7.78 -6.37
N THR A 87 -16.01 7.00 -6.79
CA THR A 87 -15.86 5.59 -7.15
C THR A 87 -15.01 5.45 -8.41
N ARG A 88 -15.25 6.26 -9.45
CA ARG A 88 -14.40 6.29 -10.66
C ARG A 88 -12.95 6.62 -10.34
N GLN A 89 -12.73 7.62 -9.48
CA GLN A 89 -11.38 7.98 -9.04
C GLN A 89 -10.72 6.87 -8.20
N THR A 90 -11.50 6.21 -7.34
CA THR A 90 -11.02 5.05 -6.57
C THR A 90 -10.61 3.91 -7.50
N VAL A 91 -11.41 3.61 -8.53
CA VAL A 91 -11.07 2.60 -9.53
C VAL A 91 -9.78 2.96 -10.26
N ALA A 92 -9.59 4.23 -10.66
CA ALA A 92 -8.35 4.68 -11.29
C ALA A 92 -7.13 4.49 -10.37
N ASN A 93 -7.25 4.84 -9.08
CA ASN A 93 -6.20 4.62 -8.08
C ASN A 93 -5.87 3.13 -7.88
N VAL A 94 -6.90 2.27 -7.87
CA VAL A 94 -6.72 0.82 -7.78
C VAL A 94 -6.00 0.29 -9.02
N GLN A 95 -6.37 0.76 -10.22
CA GLN A 95 -5.67 0.39 -11.46
C GLN A 95 -4.18 0.79 -11.43
N GLN A 96 -3.87 1.99 -10.95
CA GLN A 96 -2.48 2.44 -10.79
C GLN A 96 -1.73 1.63 -9.72
N THR A 97 -2.41 1.23 -8.64
CA THR A 97 -1.85 0.35 -7.61
C THR A 97 -1.51 -1.02 -8.21
N VAL A 98 -2.41 -1.60 -9.01
CA VAL A 98 -2.16 -2.87 -9.71
C VAL A 98 -1.00 -2.75 -10.69
N ALA A 99 -0.91 -1.66 -11.45
CA ALA A 99 0.22 -1.42 -12.36
C ALA A 99 1.56 -1.35 -11.59
N THR A 100 1.56 -0.65 -10.44
CA THR A 100 2.74 -0.56 -9.57
C THR A 100 3.10 -1.92 -8.97
N MET A 101 2.11 -2.73 -8.56
CA MET A 101 2.33 -4.10 -8.09
C MET A 101 2.92 -5.00 -9.18
N ASN A 102 2.48 -4.88 -10.44
CA ASN A 102 3.05 -5.62 -11.55
C ASN A 102 4.52 -5.23 -11.80
N GLN A 103 4.84 -3.93 -11.75
CA GLN A 103 6.22 -3.47 -11.85
C GLN A 103 7.08 -4.00 -10.70
N MET A 104 6.55 -3.98 -9.47
CA MET A 104 7.24 -4.52 -8.30
C MET A 104 7.49 -6.03 -8.43
N ALA A 105 6.51 -6.80 -8.89
CA ALA A 105 6.66 -8.23 -9.13
C ALA A 105 7.77 -8.51 -10.17
N ALA A 106 7.83 -7.73 -11.25
CA ALA A 106 8.91 -7.83 -12.24
C ALA A 106 10.28 -7.50 -11.63
N SER A 107 10.39 -6.47 -10.79
CA SER A 107 11.64 -6.14 -10.08
C SER A 107 12.06 -7.23 -9.10
N VAL A 108 11.11 -7.84 -8.37
CA VAL A 108 11.40 -8.96 -7.46
C VAL A 108 11.89 -10.17 -8.24
N GLN A 109 11.29 -10.50 -9.37
CA GLN A 109 11.74 -11.58 -10.25
C GLN A 109 13.16 -11.34 -10.76
N SER A 110 13.45 -10.14 -11.27
CA SER A 110 14.79 -9.76 -11.73
C SER A 110 15.83 -9.81 -10.61
N ASN A 111 15.47 -9.38 -9.39
CA ASN A 111 16.35 -9.49 -8.23
C ASN A 111 16.63 -10.95 -7.87
N SER A 112 15.63 -11.83 -7.95
CA SER A 112 15.81 -13.27 -7.68
C SER A 112 16.75 -13.91 -8.70
N GLU A 113 16.62 -13.56 -9.99
CA GLU A 113 17.51 -14.03 -11.05
C GLU A 113 18.95 -13.53 -10.84
N THR A 114 19.09 -12.24 -10.52
CA THR A 114 20.39 -11.63 -10.20
C THR A 114 21.05 -12.29 -9.00
N ALA A 115 20.28 -12.58 -7.94
CA ALA A 115 20.80 -13.26 -6.76
C ALA A 115 21.30 -14.68 -7.08
N ALA A 116 20.58 -15.41 -7.94
CA ALA A 116 21.01 -16.74 -8.39
C ALA A 116 22.29 -16.68 -9.23
N GLU A 117 22.44 -15.66 -10.08
CA GLU A 117 23.66 -15.44 -10.86
C GLU A 117 24.86 -15.10 -9.96
N VAL A 118 24.67 -14.22 -8.97
CA VAL A 118 25.69 -13.85 -7.98
C VAL A 118 26.12 -15.05 -7.14
N ASP A 119 25.18 -15.91 -6.74
CA ASP A 119 25.48 -17.15 -6.01
C ASP A 119 26.38 -18.07 -6.84
N LYS A 120 26.03 -18.29 -8.11
CA LYS A 120 26.84 -19.08 -9.04
C LYS A 120 28.24 -18.49 -9.24
N LEU A 121 28.35 -17.17 -9.40
CA LEU A 121 29.63 -16.49 -9.54
C LEU A 121 30.48 -16.61 -8.26
N SER A 122 29.84 -16.51 -7.10
CA SER A 122 30.51 -16.66 -5.80
C SER A 122 31.04 -18.08 -5.59
N MET A 123 30.28 -19.10 -6.00
CA MET A 123 30.75 -20.50 -6.01
C MET A 123 31.96 -20.69 -6.93
N ALA A 124 31.92 -20.12 -8.14
CA ALA A 124 33.04 -20.20 -9.08
C ALA A 124 34.30 -19.50 -8.53
N ALA A 125 34.15 -18.32 -7.94
CA ALA A 125 35.24 -17.59 -7.30
C ALA A 125 35.84 -18.35 -6.10
N SER A 126 34.99 -18.97 -5.27
CA SER A 126 35.41 -19.81 -4.15
C SER A 126 36.21 -21.03 -4.64
N SER A 127 35.72 -21.72 -5.68
CA SER A 127 36.42 -22.85 -6.29
C SER A 127 37.78 -22.44 -6.85
N ALA A 128 37.85 -21.31 -7.55
CA ALA A 128 39.11 -20.77 -8.07
C ALA A 128 40.10 -20.43 -6.94
N ALA A 129 39.63 -19.85 -5.84
CA ALA A 129 40.44 -19.57 -4.66
C ALA A 129 40.97 -20.86 -4.00
N THR A 130 40.15 -21.91 -3.88
CA THR A 130 40.59 -23.22 -3.38
C THR A 130 41.67 -23.82 -4.27
N GLN A 131 41.49 -23.81 -5.58
CA GLN A 131 42.48 -24.31 -6.55
C GLN A 131 43.80 -23.52 -6.44
N GLY A 132 43.72 -22.20 -6.33
CA GLY A 132 44.88 -21.33 -6.12
C GLY A 132 45.61 -21.64 -4.80
N GLY A 133 44.86 -21.94 -3.74
CA GLY A 133 45.43 -22.39 -2.46
C GLY A 133 46.23 -23.69 -2.59
N THR A 134 45.74 -24.67 -3.34
CA THR A 134 46.46 -25.92 -3.63
C THR A 134 47.75 -25.66 -4.42
N VAL A 135 47.72 -24.76 -5.40
CA VAL A 135 48.93 -24.36 -6.14
C VAL A 135 49.94 -23.70 -5.21
N MET A 136 49.50 -22.80 -4.32
CA MET A 136 50.42 -22.19 -3.35
C MET A 136 51.03 -23.18 -2.37
N GLN A 137 50.28 -24.21 -1.92
CA GLN A 137 50.88 -25.29 -1.13
C GLN A 137 52.03 -26.00 -1.88
N THR A 138 51.88 -26.17 -3.21
CA THR A 138 52.94 -26.76 -4.04
C THR A 138 54.17 -25.84 -4.10
N VAL A 139 53.96 -24.53 -4.26
CA VAL A 139 55.05 -23.53 -4.25
C VAL A 139 55.79 -23.52 -2.92
N VAL A 140 55.06 -23.52 -1.79
CA VAL A 140 55.67 -23.59 -0.44
C VAL A 140 56.53 -24.84 -0.31
N LYS A 141 56.02 -26.00 -0.71
CA LYS A 141 56.80 -27.25 -0.68
C LYS A 141 58.07 -27.17 -1.53
N THR A 142 57.99 -26.58 -2.72
CA THR A 142 59.17 -26.40 -3.57
C THR A 142 60.18 -25.45 -2.92
N MET A 143 59.73 -24.42 -2.21
CA MET A 143 60.64 -23.52 -1.47
C MET A 143 61.32 -24.22 -0.29
N ASP A 144 60.62 -25.11 0.42
CA ASP A 144 61.24 -25.97 1.45
C ASP A 144 62.30 -26.89 0.85
N ASP A 145 62.00 -27.55 -0.28
CA ASP A 145 62.96 -28.43 -0.98
C ASP A 145 64.22 -27.64 -1.44
N ILE A 146 64.06 -26.38 -1.87
CA ILE A 146 65.16 -25.47 -2.23
C ILE A 146 65.99 -25.11 -0.99
N ALA A 147 65.33 -24.81 0.14
CA ALA A 147 66.02 -24.49 1.39
C ALA A 147 66.88 -25.67 1.89
N ASP A 148 66.31 -26.88 1.89
CA ASP A 148 67.03 -28.12 2.24
C ASP A 148 68.22 -28.40 1.32
N SER A 149 68.04 -28.20 0.01
CA SER A 149 69.12 -28.35 -0.97
C SER A 149 70.23 -27.33 -0.74
N THR A 150 69.88 -26.09 -0.41
CA THR A 150 70.83 -25.01 -0.10
C THR A 150 71.62 -25.32 1.16
N GLN A 151 70.98 -25.88 2.19
CA GLN A 151 71.65 -26.31 3.43
C GLN A 151 72.69 -27.41 3.17
N ARG A 152 72.36 -28.39 2.30
CA ARG A 152 73.31 -29.43 1.87
C ARG A 152 74.49 -28.86 1.08
N ILE A 153 74.26 -27.89 0.21
CA ILE A 153 75.35 -27.19 -0.49
C ILE A 153 76.25 -26.48 0.53
N GLY A 154 75.67 -25.83 1.54
CA GLY A 154 76.42 -25.19 2.63
C GLY A 154 77.34 -26.18 3.37
N SER A 155 76.83 -27.37 3.73
CA SER A 155 77.64 -28.38 4.42
C SER A 155 78.77 -28.93 3.54
N ILE A 156 78.53 -29.13 2.24
CA ILE A 156 79.57 -29.52 1.28
C ILE A 156 80.62 -28.42 1.15
N THR A 157 80.20 -27.16 1.07
CA THR A 157 81.12 -26.02 0.95
C THR A 157 81.99 -25.89 2.19
N SER A 158 81.44 -26.14 3.39
CA SER A 158 82.21 -26.21 4.64
C SER A 158 83.25 -27.33 4.59
N LEU A 159 82.86 -28.54 4.15
CA LEU A 159 83.79 -29.66 3.99
C LEU A 159 84.91 -29.35 2.98
N ILE A 160 84.59 -28.69 1.87
CA ILE A 160 85.58 -28.25 0.88
C ILE A 160 86.56 -27.27 1.52
N ASN A 161 86.06 -26.33 2.32
CA ASN A 161 86.91 -25.37 3.02
C ASN A 161 87.86 -26.07 4.01
N ASP A 162 87.38 -27.09 4.72
CA ASP A 162 88.20 -27.90 5.63
C ASP A 162 89.28 -28.70 4.86
N ILE A 163 88.94 -29.31 3.72
CA ILE A 163 89.89 -30.02 2.85
C ILE A 163 90.94 -29.05 2.29
N ALA A 164 90.53 -27.86 1.85
CA ALA A 164 91.44 -26.84 1.34
C ALA A 164 92.44 -26.40 2.41
N PHE A 165 91.99 -26.22 3.65
CA PHE A 165 92.87 -25.91 4.78
C PHE A 165 93.87 -27.05 5.06
N GLN A 166 93.40 -28.30 5.11
CA GLN A 166 94.26 -29.47 5.27
C GLN A 166 95.30 -29.57 4.14
N THR A 167 94.88 -29.30 2.90
CA THR A 167 95.76 -29.31 1.72
C THR A 167 96.82 -28.21 1.81
N ASN A 168 96.44 -27.01 2.27
CA ASN A 168 97.35 -25.91 2.49
C ASN A 168 98.41 -26.24 3.56
N ILE A 169 98.00 -26.87 4.67
CA ILE A 169 98.93 -27.35 5.71
C ILE A 169 99.88 -28.42 5.14
N LEU A 170 99.37 -29.37 4.36
CA LEU A 170 100.18 -30.42 3.75
C LEU A 170 101.21 -29.86 2.76
N ALA A 171 100.79 -28.90 1.92
CA ALA A 171 101.68 -28.21 0.98
C ALA A 171 102.76 -27.40 1.70
N LEU A 172 102.42 -26.71 2.79
CA LEU A 172 103.37 -25.99 3.62
C LEU A 172 104.41 -26.95 4.24
N ASN A 173 103.95 -28.08 4.80
CA ASN A 173 104.84 -29.11 5.34
C ASN A 173 105.77 -29.70 4.27
N ALA A 174 105.27 -29.94 3.07
CA ALA A 174 106.08 -30.44 1.95
C ALA A 174 107.12 -29.41 1.49
N ALA A 175 106.78 -28.12 1.43
CA ALA A 175 107.72 -27.04 1.10
C ALA A 175 108.84 -26.92 2.15
N VAL A 176 108.50 -27.06 3.44
CA VAL A 176 109.46 -27.09 4.54
C VAL A 176 110.37 -28.32 4.43
N ALA A 177 109.82 -29.52 4.23
CA ALA A 177 110.60 -30.75 4.05
C ALA A 177 111.51 -30.69 2.81
N GLY A 178 111.01 -30.14 1.70
CA GLY A 178 111.78 -29.90 0.47
C GLY A 178 112.99 -28.99 0.70
N SER A 179 112.81 -27.95 1.51
CA SER A 179 113.89 -27.04 1.92
C SER A 179 114.96 -27.76 2.76
N TYR A 180 114.55 -28.72 3.62
CA TYR A 180 115.50 -29.56 4.36
C TYR A 180 116.23 -30.58 3.47
N THR A 181 115.56 -31.16 2.47
CA THR A 181 116.22 -32.07 1.50
C THR A 181 117.22 -31.34 0.61
N HIS A 182 117.05 -30.04 0.37
CA HIS A 182 118.02 -29.23 -0.37
C HIS A 182 119.25 -28.80 0.46
N LEU A 183 119.21 -28.89 1.80
CA LEU A 183 120.34 -28.64 2.70
C LEU A 183 121.18 -29.90 3.02
N THR A 184 120.81 -31.07 2.50
CA THR A 184 121.42 -32.38 2.86
C THR A 184 121.93 -33.19 1.66
N LEU A 185 122.02 -32.59 0.48
CA LEU A 185 122.80 -33.14 -0.65
C LEU A 185 124.15 -32.39 -0.75
N PRO A 186 125.26 -33.10 -0.97
CA PRO A 186 126.63 -32.57 -0.88
C PRO A 186 126.98 -31.53 -1.94
#